data_AF-A0A930V526-F1
#
_entry.id   AF-A0A930V526-F1
#
_cell.length_a   1.000
_cell.length_b   1.000
_cell.length_c   1.000
_cell.angle_alpha   90.00
_cell.angle_beta   90.00
_cell.angle_gamma   90.00
#
_symmetry.space_group_name_H-M   'P 1'
#
loop_
_entity.id
_entity.type
_entity.pdbx_description
1 polymer ?
#
loop_
_entity_poly.entity_id
_entity_poly.type
_entity_poly.pdbx_seq_one_letter_code
_entity_poly.pdbx_strand_id
1 'polypeptide(L)'
;MTIPQTTPQHTAAQQQPAPQQQPAPQQSAPHQQKYQVRLDQGVAGAARIASGAHVVVVVDVLDGHGLLSTADVLAAVAAVSDAGALVLHATAASSADVARLVLDRQAERGDRAVVAVVAAGALDDDGFRSAVEDVLAAGAVVDALAASGIDFSSPEAAVACAAAVSLRGAQSHLLTASSSAAELAATGREEALVAARTPAAVATVHRAPLVAEAPDRPGSARAGGGAPHGGGPHGGGPHGDGSRGDGSHGEQSEPA
;
A
#
# COMPACT_ATOMS: atom_id res chain seq x y z
N MET A 1 -56.11 72.25 -16.04
CA MET A 1 -54.74 72.20 -15.51
C MET A 1 -54.76 71.10 -14.45
N THR A 2 -54.48 69.87 -14.90
CA THR A 2 -54.75 68.64 -14.14
C THR A 2 -53.53 67.75 -14.25
N ILE A 3 -52.91 67.52 -13.10
CA ILE A 3 -51.69 66.75 -12.86
C ILE A 3 -52.00 65.25 -12.97
N PRO A 4 -51.29 64.46 -13.79
CA PRO A 4 -51.47 63.00 -13.80
C PRO A 4 -50.68 62.37 -12.63
N GLN A 5 -51.37 61.51 -11.88
CA GLN A 5 -50.78 60.70 -10.81
C GLN A 5 -49.95 59.55 -11.39
N THR A 6 -48.73 59.42 -10.90
CA THR A 6 -47.80 58.32 -11.17
C THR A 6 -48.02 57.18 -10.18
N THR A 7 -48.54 56.06 -10.66
CA THR A 7 -48.60 54.80 -9.92
C THR A 7 -47.21 54.14 -9.90
N PRO A 8 -46.66 53.75 -8.74
CA PRO A 8 -45.39 53.03 -8.68
C PRO A 8 -45.57 51.57 -9.15
N GLN A 9 -44.77 51.14 -10.13
CA GLN A 9 -44.70 49.74 -10.56
C GLN A 9 -43.93 48.93 -9.51
N HIS A 10 -44.59 47.91 -8.96
CA HIS A 10 -43.97 46.87 -8.14
C HIS A 10 -43.10 45.99 -9.05
N THR A 11 -41.78 46.13 -8.98
CA THR A 11 -40.84 45.19 -9.60
C THR A 11 -40.95 43.84 -8.89
N ALA A 12 -41.53 42.85 -9.57
CA ALA A 12 -41.52 41.46 -9.12
C ALA A 12 -40.07 40.95 -9.15
N ALA A 13 -39.53 40.66 -7.96
CA ALA A 13 -38.23 40.01 -7.81
C ALA A 13 -38.30 38.62 -8.45
N GLN A 14 -37.56 38.43 -9.54
CA GLN A 14 -37.31 37.11 -10.13
C GLN A 14 -36.51 36.31 -9.09
N GLN A 15 -37.14 35.29 -8.49
CA GLN A 15 -36.45 34.33 -7.65
C GLN A 15 -35.48 33.53 -8.51
N GLN A 16 -34.18 33.74 -8.28
CA GLN A 16 -33.12 32.91 -8.85
C GLN A 16 -33.29 31.47 -8.34
N PRO A 17 -33.27 30.45 -9.22
CA PRO A 17 -33.30 29.06 -8.77
C PRO A 17 -32.04 28.78 -7.94
N ALA A 18 -32.22 28.08 -6.82
CA ALA A 18 -31.15 27.69 -5.91
C ALA A 18 -30.01 26.99 -6.68
N PRO A 19 -28.74 27.20 -6.31
CA PRO A 19 -27.61 26.53 -6.93
C PRO A 19 -27.82 25.02 -6.78
N GLN A 20 -27.95 24.33 -7.92
CA GLN A 20 -27.96 22.88 -7.97
C GLN A 20 -26.63 22.41 -7.40
N GLN A 21 -26.66 21.80 -6.21
CA GLN A 21 -25.48 21.18 -5.61
C GLN A 21 -24.92 20.17 -6.61
N GLN A 22 -23.76 20.48 -7.17
CA GLN A 22 -23.00 19.51 -7.96
C GLN A 22 -22.74 18.29 -7.07
N PRO A 23 -23.07 17.08 -7.52
CA PRO A 23 -22.71 15.89 -6.77
C PRO A 23 -21.20 15.89 -6.56
N ALA A 24 -20.77 15.54 -5.34
CA ALA A 24 -19.37 15.39 -4.98
C ALA A 24 -18.62 14.56 -6.05
N PRO A 25 -17.34 14.85 -6.33
CA PRO A 25 -16.59 14.10 -7.33
C PRO A 25 -16.69 12.60 -7.01
N GLN A 26 -17.38 11.87 -7.88
CA GLN A 26 -17.43 10.41 -7.81
C GLN A 26 -16.00 9.93 -7.94
N GLN A 27 -15.46 9.33 -6.89
CA GLN A 27 -14.10 8.79 -6.89
C GLN A 27 -14.03 7.71 -7.99
N SER A 28 -13.44 8.09 -9.13
CA SER A 28 -13.20 7.17 -10.26
C SER A 28 -12.40 5.97 -9.76
N ALA A 29 -12.81 4.76 -10.16
CA ALA A 29 -12.10 3.53 -9.79
C ALA A 29 -10.60 3.64 -10.10
N PRO A 30 -9.69 3.22 -9.21
CA PRO A 30 -8.26 3.45 -9.35
C PRO A 30 -7.70 2.91 -10.68
N HIS A 31 -6.99 3.77 -11.42
CA HIS A 31 -6.69 3.57 -12.84
C HIS A 31 -5.68 2.44 -13.13
N GLN A 32 -4.91 2.04 -12.12
CA GLN A 32 -3.83 1.04 -12.27
C GLN A 32 -4.22 -0.39 -11.85
N GLN A 33 -5.47 -0.66 -11.45
CA GLN A 33 -5.87 -1.94 -10.86
C GLN A 33 -5.66 -3.16 -11.77
N LYS A 34 -5.68 -2.97 -13.08
CA LYS A 34 -5.44 -4.04 -14.06
C LYS A 34 -3.98 -4.53 -14.10
N TYR A 35 -3.01 -3.73 -13.65
CA TYR A 35 -1.59 -4.05 -13.77
C TYR A 35 -1.10 -4.92 -12.60
N GLN A 36 -0.15 -5.81 -12.90
CA GLN A 36 0.51 -6.62 -11.88
C GLN A 36 1.51 -5.79 -11.09
N VAL A 37 2.25 -4.88 -11.74
CA VAL A 37 3.18 -3.95 -11.09
C VAL A 37 2.64 -2.52 -11.19
N ARG A 38 2.31 -1.94 -10.05
CA ARG A 38 1.75 -0.59 -9.92
C ARG A 38 2.78 0.33 -9.28
N LEU A 39 2.76 1.60 -9.65
CA LEU A 39 3.65 2.59 -9.03
C LEU A 39 2.93 3.90 -8.81
N ASP A 40 3.10 4.45 -7.61
CA ASP A 40 2.65 5.78 -7.23
C ASP A 40 3.58 6.32 -6.14
N GLN A 41 3.33 7.53 -5.65
CA GLN A 41 4.22 8.22 -4.74
C GLN A 41 3.52 8.71 -3.47
N GLY A 42 4.24 8.65 -2.36
CA GLY A 42 3.76 9.05 -1.04
C GLY A 42 2.60 8.22 -0.51
N VAL A 43 2.16 8.55 0.70
CA VAL A 43 1.04 7.87 1.38
C VAL A 43 -0.27 7.98 0.60
N ALA A 44 -0.52 9.12 -0.03
CA ALA A 44 -1.72 9.31 -0.86
C ALA A 44 -1.70 8.45 -2.12
N GLY A 45 -0.52 8.22 -2.72
CA GLY A 45 -0.34 7.29 -3.83
C GLY A 45 -0.53 5.84 -3.39
N ALA A 46 0.05 5.46 -2.25
CA ALA A 46 -0.15 4.13 -1.66
C ALA A 46 -1.64 3.81 -1.50
N ALA A 47 -2.44 4.73 -0.96
CA ALA A 47 -3.89 4.54 -0.81
C ALA A 47 -4.63 4.28 -2.14
N ARG A 48 -4.10 4.73 -3.29
CA ARG A 48 -4.68 4.47 -4.61
C ARG A 48 -4.32 3.11 -5.18
N ILE A 49 -3.14 2.58 -4.87
CA ILE A 49 -2.59 1.39 -5.54
C ILE A 49 -2.47 0.14 -4.65
N ALA A 50 -2.52 0.29 -3.32
CA ALA A 50 -2.28 -0.78 -2.35
C ALA A 50 -3.43 -1.81 -2.28
N SER A 51 -4.68 -1.40 -2.55
CA SER A 51 -5.80 -2.34 -2.56
C SER A 51 -5.63 -3.42 -3.62
N GLY A 52 -5.74 -4.69 -3.22
CA GLY A 52 -5.48 -5.88 -4.02
C GLY A 52 -4.01 -6.21 -4.23
N ALA A 53 -3.07 -5.43 -3.66
CA ALA A 53 -1.65 -5.75 -3.70
C ALA A 53 -1.31 -6.83 -2.65
N HIS A 54 -0.52 -7.82 -3.06
CA HIS A 54 -0.04 -8.88 -2.19
C HIS A 54 1.31 -8.53 -1.56
N VAL A 55 2.05 -7.65 -2.23
CA VAL A 55 3.29 -7.05 -1.75
C VAL A 55 3.23 -5.55 -2.00
N VAL A 56 3.51 -4.76 -0.98
CA VAL A 56 3.64 -3.31 -1.04
C VAL A 56 5.08 -2.95 -0.73
N VAL A 57 5.78 -2.33 -1.66
CA VAL A 57 7.20 -1.97 -1.53
C VAL A 57 7.30 -0.47 -1.33
N VAL A 58 7.60 -0.04 -0.11
CA VAL A 58 7.94 1.36 0.21
C VAL A 58 9.41 1.57 -0.10
N VAL A 59 9.68 2.44 -1.06
CA VAL A 59 11.02 2.77 -1.50
C VAL A 59 11.39 4.13 -0.93
N ASP A 60 12.33 4.12 0.00
CA ASP A 60 12.80 5.31 0.70
C ASP A 60 14.32 5.21 0.89
N VAL A 61 15.06 6.08 0.20
CA VAL A 61 16.52 6.04 0.10
C VAL A 61 17.20 6.79 1.24
N LEU A 62 16.60 7.88 1.71
CA LEU A 62 17.19 8.78 2.70
C LEU A 62 16.20 9.01 3.83
N ASP A 63 16.54 8.69 5.07
CA ASP A 63 15.69 9.06 6.22
C ASP A 63 16.09 10.44 6.78
N GLY A 64 15.17 11.09 7.50
CA GLY A 64 15.42 12.34 8.21
C GLY A 64 15.33 13.62 7.38
N HIS A 65 14.66 13.55 6.23
CA HIS A 65 14.33 14.70 5.39
C HIS A 65 12.80 14.90 5.34
N GLY A 66 12.34 16.11 5.00
CA GLY A 66 10.93 16.46 5.14
C GLY A 66 10.39 16.28 6.58
N LEU A 67 9.07 16.11 6.70
CA LEU A 67 8.33 16.04 7.97
C LEU A 67 8.08 14.62 8.48
N LEU A 68 8.17 13.60 7.62
CA LEU A 68 7.89 12.21 7.96
C LEU A 68 9.18 11.40 7.91
N SER A 69 9.43 10.60 8.94
CA SER A 69 10.50 9.61 8.89
C SER A 69 10.10 8.42 8.01
N THR A 70 11.08 7.61 7.61
CA THR A 70 10.85 6.32 6.94
C THR A 70 9.86 5.45 7.73
N ALA A 71 9.98 5.44 9.06
CA ALA A 71 9.10 4.67 9.94
C ALA A 71 7.64 5.17 9.89
N ASP A 72 7.44 6.49 9.83
CA ASP A 72 6.12 7.09 9.72
C ASP A 72 5.46 6.75 8.37
N VAL A 73 6.23 6.82 7.27
CA VAL A 73 5.76 6.45 5.94
C VAL A 73 5.38 4.96 5.90
N LEU A 74 6.23 4.07 6.41
CA LEU A 74 5.95 2.64 6.49
C LEU A 74 4.68 2.33 7.28
N ALA A 75 4.50 2.99 8.44
CA ALA A 75 3.31 2.82 9.26
C ALA A 75 2.04 3.28 8.53
N ALA A 76 2.09 4.43 7.86
CA ALA A 76 0.98 4.96 7.09
C ALA A 76 0.63 4.09 5.87
N VAL A 77 1.63 3.58 5.15
CA VAL A 77 1.43 2.66 4.02
C VAL A 77 0.87 1.33 4.49
N ALA A 78 1.37 0.78 5.60
CA ALA A 78 0.84 -0.46 6.19
C ALA A 78 -0.62 -0.31 6.60
N ALA A 79 -1.03 0.87 7.09
CA ALA A 79 -2.41 1.13 7.49
C ALA A 79 -3.42 1.18 6.32
N VAL A 80 -2.96 1.47 5.09
CA VAL A 80 -3.80 1.48 3.88
C VAL A 80 -3.64 0.22 3.02
N SER A 81 -2.81 -0.73 3.46
CA SER A 81 -2.57 -2.01 2.78
C SER A 81 -3.58 -3.07 3.22
N ASP A 82 -3.91 -4.00 2.33
CA ASP A 82 -4.82 -5.11 2.65
C ASP A 82 -4.23 -6.02 3.72
N ALA A 83 -5.10 -6.60 4.55
CA ALA A 83 -4.70 -7.56 5.56
C ALA A 83 -3.98 -8.77 4.91
N GLY A 84 -2.76 -9.06 5.38
CA GLY A 84 -1.93 -10.15 4.84
C GLY A 84 -1.07 -9.77 3.64
N ALA A 85 -1.08 -8.51 3.20
CA ALA A 85 -0.05 -7.98 2.31
C ALA A 85 1.31 -7.93 3.02
N LEU A 86 2.39 -8.27 2.31
CA LEU A 86 3.75 -8.05 2.79
C LEU A 86 4.14 -6.60 2.51
N VAL A 87 4.53 -5.85 3.54
CA VAL A 87 5.04 -4.49 3.38
C VAL A 87 6.56 -4.53 3.46
N LEU A 88 7.25 -4.08 2.43
CA LEU A 88 8.72 -4.10 2.34
C LEU A 88 9.26 -2.68 2.37
N HIS A 89 10.32 -2.43 3.15
CA HIS A 89 11.18 -1.26 2.95
C HIS A 89 12.32 -1.63 2.01
N ALA A 90 12.58 -0.81 1.00
CA ALA A 90 13.58 -1.06 -0.01
C ALA A 90 14.33 0.20 -0.44
N THR A 91 15.54 -0.02 -0.96
CA THR A 91 16.34 0.97 -1.69
C THR A 91 16.75 0.37 -3.03
N ALA A 92 17.48 1.13 -3.86
CA ALA A 92 18.03 0.60 -5.11
C ALA A 92 18.93 -0.65 -4.86
N ALA A 93 19.64 -0.68 -3.73
CA ALA A 93 20.57 -1.74 -3.36
C ALA A 93 19.88 -3.06 -2.95
N SER A 94 18.59 -3.02 -2.59
CA SER A 94 17.80 -4.20 -2.21
C SER A 94 16.83 -4.67 -3.30
N SER A 95 16.88 -4.09 -4.50
CA SER A 95 15.94 -4.35 -5.60
C SER A 95 15.88 -5.83 -6.01
N ALA A 96 17.02 -6.51 -6.11
CA ALA A 96 17.09 -7.94 -6.42
C ALA A 96 16.44 -8.81 -5.31
N ASP A 97 16.63 -8.43 -4.04
CA ASP A 97 16.05 -9.15 -2.90
C ASP A 97 14.52 -8.95 -2.84
N VAL A 98 14.03 -7.74 -3.18
CA VAL A 98 12.59 -7.50 -3.36
C VAL A 98 12.01 -8.42 -4.43
N ALA A 99 12.66 -8.55 -5.59
CA ALA A 99 12.18 -9.42 -6.66
C ALA A 99 12.09 -10.89 -6.20
N ARG A 100 13.10 -11.38 -5.45
CA ARG A 100 13.09 -12.71 -4.84
C ARG A 100 11.92 -12.88 -3.88
N LEU A 101 11.71 -11.93 -2.95
CA LEU A 101 10.60 -11.99 -1.99
C LEU A 101 9.21 -11.99 -2.68
N VAL A 102 9.07 -11.26 -3.79
CA VAL A 102 7.83 -11.27 -4.59
C VAL A 102 7.63 -12.63 -5.25
N LEU A 103 8.68 -13.25 -5.81
CA LEU A 103 8.60 -14.60 -6.38
C LEU A 103 8.24 -15.65 -5.32
N ASP A 104 8.84 -15.58 -4.14
CA ASP A 104 8.51 -16.45 -3.01
C ASP A 104 7.02 -16.30 -2.65
N ARG A 105 6.54 -15.05 -2.54
CA ARG A 105 5.12 -14.77 -2.26
C ARG A 105 4.19 -15.27 -3.37
N GLN A 106 4.61 -15.18 -4.62
CA GLN A 106 3.86 -15.71 -5.76
C GLN A 106 3.76 -17.24 -5.70
N ALA A 107 4.87 -17.92 -5.38
CA ALA A 107 4.91 -19.37 -5.23
C ALA A 107 4.01 -19.86 -4.08
N GLU A 108 4.06 -19.20 -2.92
CA GLU A 108 3.18 -19.50 -1.77
C GLU A 108 1.69 -19.39 -2.12
N ARG A 109 1.33 -18.43 -2.98
CA ARG A 109 -0.06 -18.22 -3.39
C ARG A 109 -0.52 -19.20 -4.48
N GLY A 110 0.40 -19.77 -5.25
CA GLY A 110 0.08 -20.55 -6.45
C GLY A 110 -0.58 -19.73 -7.57
N ASP A 111 -0.49 -18.40 -7.52
CA ASP A 111 -1.07 -17.46 -8.48
C ASP A 111 -0.28 -16.14 -8.48
N ARG A 112 -0.43 -15.33 -9.53
CA ARG A 112 0.29 -14.07 -9.74
C ARG A 112 0.23 -13.15 -8.52
N ALA A 113 1.40 -12.71 -8.04
CA ALA A 113 1.47 -11.69 -6.99
C ALA A 113 1.37 -10.30 -7.64
N VAL A 114 0.33 -9.55 -7.27
CA VAL A 114 0.21 -8.11 -7.53
C VAL A 114 1.12 -7.33 -6.59
N VAL A 115 1.90 -6.40 -7.13
CA VAL A 115 2.90 -5.59 -6.42
C VAL A 115 2.55 -4.10 -6.56
N ALA A 116 2.49 -3.39 -5.44
CA ALA A 116 2.39 -1.94 -5.39
C ALA A 116 3.73 -1.35 -4.94
N VAL A 117 4.40 -0.59 -5.80
CA VAL A 117 5.65 0.12 -5.49
C VAL A 117 5.32 1.57 -5.14
N VAL A 118 5.73 2.02 -3.97
CA VAL A 118 5.47 3.36 -3.46
C VAL A 118 6.81 4.07 -3.29
N ALA A 119 7.11 5.05 -4.13
CA ALA A 119 8.23 5.95 -3.85
C ALA A 119 7.82 6.86 -2.70
N ALA A 120 8.52 6.81 -1.57
CA ALA A 120 8.13 7.48 -0.33
C ALA A 120 7.97 8.99 -0.55
N GLY A 121 8.95 9.62 -1.20
CA GLY A 121 8.97 11.07 -1.37
C GLY A 121 9.14 11.78 -0.03
N ALA A 122 8.98 13.10 -0.05
CA ALA A 122 9.00 13.91 1.14
C ALA A 122 7.65 14.59 1.34
N LEU A 123 7.26 14.78 2.59
CA LEU A 123 6.19 15.71 2.94
C LEU A 123 6.84 16.95 3.55
N ASP A 124 6.70 18.10 2.91
CA ASP A 124 7.19 19.38 3.41
C ASP A 124 6.03 20.23 3.94
N ASP A 125 6.34 21.39 4.52
CA ASP A 125 5.33 22.35 4.99
C ASP A 125 4.37 22.80 3.86
N ASP A 126 4.86 22.89 2.62
CA ASP A 126 4.08 23.27 1.43
C ASP A 126 3.40 22.07 0.75
N GLY A 127 3.57 20.85 1.27
CA GLY A 127 2.92 19.63 0.80
C GLY A 127 3.88 18.57 0.26
N PHE A 128 3.35 17.62 -0.50
CA PHE A 128 4.11 16.48 -0.99
C PHE A 128 5.11 16.89 -2.08
N ARG A 129 6.36 16.46 -1.92
CA ARG A 129 7.45 16.59 -2.89
C ARG A 129 7.89 15.22 -3.37
N SER A 130 8.00 15.07 -4.69
CA SER A 130 8.64 13.91 -5.30
C SER A 130 10.14 13.93 -5.02
N ALA A 131 10.65 12.93 -4.27
CA ALA A 131 12.07 12.72 -4.07
C ALA A 131 12.66 11.94 -5.25
N VAL A 132 13.64 12.52 -5.95
CA VAL A 132 14.19 11.95 -7.19
C VAL A 132 14.91 10.63 -6.93
N GLU A 133 15.60 10.51 -5.80
CA GLU A 133 16.29 9.31 -5.34
C GLU A 133 15.33 8.14 -5.12
N ASP A 134 14.15 8.39 -4.54
CA ASP A 134 13.13 7.34 -4.33
C ASP A 134 12.50 6.90 -5.63
N VAL A 135 12.23 7.83 -6.56
CA VAL A 135 11.71 7.50 -7.89
C VAL A 135 12.70 6.63 -8.67
N LEU A 136 13.99 6.97 -8.63
CA LEU A 136 15.03 6.18 -9.29
C LEU A 136 15.21 4.81 -8.64
N ALA A 137 15.18 4.74 -7.31
CA ALA A 137 15.23 3.47 -6.59
C ALA A 137 13.98 2.61 -6.86
N ALA A 138 12.79 3.20 -6.95
CA ALA A 138 11.56 2.50 -7.29
C ALA A 138 11.61 1.96 -8.72
N GLY A 139 12.16 2.73 -9.65
CA GLY A 139 12.45 2.25 -11.00
C GLY A 139 13.42 1.07 -11.01
N ALA A 140 14.44 1.06 -10.15
CA ALA A 140 15.36 -0.08 -10.01
C ALA A 140 14.67 -1.34 -9.45
N VAL A 141 13.70 -1.17 -8.54
CA VAL A 141 12.84 -2.29 -8.08
C VAL A 141 12.01 -2.83 -9.24
N VAL A 142 11.37 -1.96 -10.04
CA VAL A 142 10.58 -2.39 -11.21
C VAL A 142 11.45 -3.10 -12.25
N ASP A 143 12.66 -2.61 -12.52
CA ASP A 143 13.65 -3.25 -13.40
C ASP A 143 14.02 -4.66 -12.92
N ALA A 144 14.25 -4.84 -11.62
CA ALA A 144 14.54 -6.15 -11.03
C ALA A 144 13.35 -7.13 -11.12
N LEU A 145 12.12 -6.62 -10.94
CA LEU A 145 10.89 -7.41 -11.13
C LEU A 145 10.73 -7.86 -12.58
N ALA A 146 10.92 -6.95 -13.53
CA ALA A 146 10.85 -7.25 -14.96
C ALA A 146 11.92 -8.27 -15.38
N ALA A 147 13.17 -8.13 -14.90
CA ALA A 147 14.24 -9.10 -15.12
C ALA A 147 13.92 -10.49 -14.56
N SER A 148 13.03 -10.57 -13.58
CA SER A 148 12.53 -11.81 -12.96
C SER A 148 11.25 -12.35 -13.62
N GLY A 149 10.79 -11.74 -14.71
CA GLY A 149 9.58 -12.14 -15.45
C GLY A 149 8.27 -11.55 -14.95
N ILE A 150 8.32 -10.55 -14.05
CA ILE A 150 7.14 -9.81 -13.56
C ILE A 150 7.11 -8.43 -14.26
N ASP A 151 6.64 -8.41 -15.50
CA ASP A 151 6.79 -7.28 -16.43
C ASP A 151 5.47 -6.62 -16.84
N PHE A 152 4.33 -7.06 -16.31
CA PHE A 152 3.04 -6.42 -16.58
C PHE A 152 2.84 -5.14 -15.74
N SER A 153 3.59 -4.10 -16.11
CA SER A 153 3.70 -2.84 -15.39
C SER A 153 2.72 -1.76 -15.84
N SER A 154 2.29 -0.92 -14.91
CA SER A 154 1.61 0.35 -15.16
C SER A 154 2.48 1.33 -15.97
N PRO A 155 1.90 2.33 -16.66
CA PRO A 155 2.66 3.38 -17.33
C PRO A 155 3.63 4.12 -16.39
N GLU A 156 3.21 4.40 -15.16
CA GLU A 156 3.99 5.07 -14.13
C GLU A 156 5.21 4.22 -13.74
N ALA A 157 5.01 2.92 -13.54
CA ALA A 157 6.10 1.97 -13.28
C ALA A 157 7.07 1.87 -14.47
N ALA A 158 6.56 1.87 -15.70
CA ALA A 158 7.38 1.81 -16.91
C ALA A 158 8.26 3.07 -17.07
N VAL A 159 7.72 4.26 -16.81
CA VAL A 159 8.48 5.52 -16.85
C VAL A 159 9.57 5.55 -15.79
N ALA A 160 9.27 5.16 -14.54
CA ALA A 160 10.25 5.10 -13.47
C ALA A 160 11.38 4.09 -13.79
N CYS A 161 11.02 2.90 -14.30
CA CYS A 161 11.97 1.89 -14.74
C CYS A 161 12.90 2.44 -15.84
N ALA A 162 12.35 3.04 -16.89
CA ALA A 162 13.14 3.62 -17.97
C ALA A 162 14.09 4.72 -17.49
N ALA A 163 13.66 5.56 -16.56
CA ALA A 163 14.50 6.59 -15.94
C ALA A 163 15.64 5.95 -15.13
N ALA A 164 15.34 4.97 -14.28
CA ALA A 164 16.33 4.27 -13.46
C ALA A 164 17.40 3.57 -14.31
N VAL A 165 16.98 2.90 -15.39
CA VAL A 165 17.87 2.24 -16.34
C VAL A 165 18.75 3.25 -17.07
N SER A 166 18.14 4.32 -17.60
CA SER A 166 18.86 5.33 -18.41
C SER A 166 19.82 6.17 -17.58
N LEU A 167 19.50 6.41 -16.31
CA LEU A 167 20.28 7.27 -15.41
C LEU A 167 21.18 6.47 -14.46
N ARG A 168 21.29 5.15 -14.64
CA ARG A 168 22.04 4.25 -13.73
C ARG A 168 23.47 4.73 -13.45
N GLY A 169 24.19 5.18 -14.47
CA GLY A 169 25.56 5.70 -14.33
C GLY A 169 25.67 7.06 -13.62
N ALA A 170 24.56 7.79 -13.47
CA ALA A 170 24.50 9.11 -12.85
C ALA A 170 23.85 9.12 -11.46
N GLN A 171 23.35 7.98 -10.96
CA GLN A 171 22.55 7.93 -9.72
C GLN A 171 23.27 8.53 -8.51
N SER A 172 24.57 8.30 -8.32
CA SER A 172 25.32 8.89 -7.20
C SER A 172 25.39 10.42 -7.27
N HIS A 173 25.50 10.98 -8.48
CA HIS A 173 25.50 12.43 -8.67
C HIS A 173 24.11 13.00 -8.42
N LEU A 174 23.06 12.35 -8.95
CA LEU A 174 21.66 12.77 -8.75
C LEU A 174 21.26 12.72 -7.26
N LEU A 175 21.67 11.68 -6.54
CA LEU A 175 21.48 11.57 -5.10
C LEU A 175 22.17 12.72 -4.35
N THR A 176 23.42 13.04 -4.69
CA THR A 176 24.13 14.17 -4.03
C THR A 176 23.46 15.51 -4.28
N ALA A 177 22.91 15.68 -5.48
CA ALA A 177 22.31 16.93 -5.92
C ALA A 177 20.82 17.05 -5.58
N SER A 178 20.22 16.06 -4.91
CA SER A 178 18.79 16.09 -4.60
C SER A 178 18.47 17.09 -3.49
N SER A 179 17.24 17.61 -3.49
CA SER A 179 16.77 18.51 -2.43
C SER A 179 16.84 17.87 -1.05
N SER A 180 16.50 16.59 -0.94
CA SER A 180 16.58 15.84 0.31
C SER A 180 18.02 15.73 0.83
N ALA A 181 18.99 15.48 -0.06
CA ALA A 181 20.40 15.48 0.32
C ALA A 181 20.89 16.86 0.77
N ALA A 182 20.41 17.93 0.11
CA ALA A 182 20.72 19.31 0.51
C ALA A 182 20.14 19.66 1.90
N GLU A 183 18.92 19.20 2.22
CA GLU A 183 18.30 19.36 3.54
C GLU A 183 19.09 18.63 4.64
N LEU A 184 19.51 17.39 4.37
CA LEU A 184 20.32 16.61 5.30
C LEU A 184 21.69 17.27 5.54
N ALA A 185 22.34 17.79 4.49
CA ALA A 185 23.58 18.54 4.64
C ALA A 185 23.39 19.82 5.47
N ALA A 186 22.30 20.56 5.26
CA ALA A 186 21.99 21.77 6.02
C ALA A 186 21.75 21.50 7.52
N THR A 187 21.39 20.28 7.88
CA THR A 187 21.16 19.83 9.26
C THR A 187 22.30 19.00 9.85
N GLY A 188 23.42 18.86 9.13
CA GLY A 188 24.62 18.12 9.57
C GLY A 188 24.40 16.61 9.67
N ARG A 189 23.57 16.06 8.78
CA ARG A 189 23.19 14.63 8.71
C ARG A 189 23.79 13.94 7.48
N GLU A 190 25.00 14.33 7.06
CA GLU A 190 25.62 13.79 5.84
C GLU A 190 25.89 12.27 5.91
N GLU A 191 25.92 11.67 7.10
CA GLU A 191 26.09 10.23 7.28
C GLU A 191 24.97 9.40 6.63
N ALA A 192 23.75 9.95 6.53
CA ALA A 192 22.63 9.29 5.85
C ALA A 192 22.93 9.09 4.36
N LEU A 193 23.62 10.06 3.74
CA LEU A 193 24.01 10.02 2.34
C LEU A 193 25.09 8.97 2.07
N VAL A 194 25.99 8.77 3.04
CA VAL A 194 27.01 7.71 3.00
C VAL A 194 26.36 6.34 3.15
N ALA A 195 25.44 6.18 4.10
CA ALA A 195 24.68 4.95 4.31
C ALA A 195 23.92 4.54 3.04
N ALA A 196 23.22 5.47 2.39
CA ALA A 196 22.46 5.23 1.16
C ALA A 196 23.30 4.75 -0.03
N ARG A 197 24.62 4.98 -0.03
CA ARG A 197 25.54 4.53 -1.08
C ARG A 197 26.16 3.17 -0.81
N THR A 198 25.96 2.62 0.39
CA THR A 198 26.57 1.35 0.77
C THR A 198 25.84 0.21 0.03
N PRO A 199 26.53 -0.58 -0.81
CA PRO A 199 25.90 -1.67 -1.54
C PRO A 199 25.59 -2.86 -0.62
N ALA A 200 24.61 -3.66 -1.05
CA ALA A 200 24.00 -4.79 -0.35
C ALA A 200 23.10 -4.39 0.83
N ALA A 201 21.81 -4.18 0.51
CA ALA A 201 20.75 -4.07 1.50
C ALA A 201 19.77 -5.23 1.30
N VAL A 202 19.33 -5.82 2.41
CA VAL A 202 18.21 -6.77 2.44
C VAL A 202 16.94 -5.94 2.60
N ALA A 203 15.87 -6.29 1.88
CA ALA A 203 14.61 -5.60 2.07
C ALA A 203 14.06 -5.92 3.48
N THR A 204 13.64 -4.91 4.23
CA THR A 204 13.09 -5.14 5.57
C THR A 204 11.60 -5.49 5.44
N VAL A 205 11.20 -6.64 5.99
CA VAL A 205 9.81 -7.10 5.94
C VAL A 205 9.04 -6.60 7.16
N HIS A 206 7.97 -5.86 6.91
CA HIS A 206 7.00 -5.41 7.90
C HIS A 206 5.69 -6.18 7.67
N ARG A 207 5.10 -6.71 8.74
CA ARG A 207 3.72 -7.23 8.67
C ARG A 207 2.77 -6.05 8.85
N ALA A 208 1.83 -5.89 7.92
CA ALA A 208 0.69 -5.02 8.16
C ALA A 208 0.00 -5.44 9.46
N PRO A 209 -0.32 -4.51 10.38
CA PRO A 209 -1.03 -4.87 11.60
C PRO A 209 -2.36 -5.52 11.23
N LEU A 210 -2.68 -6.64 11.87
CA LEU A 210 -4.05 -7.16 11.88
C LEU A 210 -4.91 -6.03 12.45
N VAL A 211 -5.87 -5.55 11.65
CA VAL A 211 -6.88 -4.61 12.14
C VAL A 211 -7.48 -5.25 13.38
N ALA A 212 -7.33 -4.62 14.55
CA ALA A 212 -8.05 -5.05 15.73
C ALA A 212 -9.54 -4.96 15.38
N GLU A 213 -10.23 -6.11 15.38
CA GLU A 213 -11.69 -6.12 15.24
C GLU A 213 -12.26 -5.08 16.21
N ALA A 214 -13.04 -4.14 15.66
CA ALA A 214 -13.80 -3.23 16.48
C ALA A 214 -14.63 -4.06 17.45
N PRO A 215 -14.64 -3.75 18.77
CA PRO A 215 -15.45 -4.49 19.71
C PRO A 215 -16.91 -4.44 19.25
N ASP A 216 -17.45 -5.64 19.08
CA ASP A 216 -18.84 -5.90 18.74
C ASP A 216 -19.73 -5.02 19.63
N ARG A 217 -20.54 -4.15 19.01
CA ARG A 217 -21.46 -3.31 19.78
C ARG A 217 -22.50 -4.25 20.38
N PRO A 218 -22.66 -4.33 21.72
CA PRO A 218 -23.70 -5.16 22.30
C PRO A 218 -25.06 -4.73 21.78
N GLY A 219 -25.78 -5.72 21.25
CA GLY A 219 -26.98 -5.57 20.44
C GLY A 219 -28.09 -4.73 21.07
N SER A 220 -28.79 -4.00 20.21
CA SER A 220 -30.08 -3.44 20.53
C SER A 220 -31.07 -4.58 20.79
N ALA A 221 -31.50 -4.67 22.04
CA ALA A 221 -32.55 -5.58 22.47
C ALA A 221 -33.82 -5.39 21.62
N ARG A 222 -34.18 -6.41 20.84
CA ARG A 222 -35.56 -6.60 20.41
C ARG A 222 -36.32 -7.28 21.54
N ALA A 223 -37.15 -6.50 22.22
CA ALA A 223 -38.26 -7.04 23.01
C ALA A 223 -39.26 -7.69 22.05
N GLY A 224 -39.62 -8.96 22.30
CA GLY A 224 -40.63 -9.63 21.50
C GLY A 224 -40.75 -11.14 21.73
N GLY A 225 -41.34 -11.49 22.88
CA GLY A 225 -42.32 -12.57 23.05
C GLY A 225 -42.06 -13.99 22.51
N GLY A 226 -42.10 -14.97 23.42
CA GLY A 226 -42.60 -16.31 23.10
C GLY A 226 -41.81 -17.45 23.74
N ALA A 227 -42.25 -17.90 24.92
CA ALA A 227 -41.97 -19.24 25.42
C ALA A 227 -42.69 -20.29 24.54
N PRO A 228 -42.17 -21.53 24.43
CA PRO A 228 -42.62 -22.53 25.40
C PRO A 228 -41.54 -23.51 25.92
N HIS A 229 -41.86 -24.06 27.09
CA HIS A 229 -41.32 -25.24 27.78
C HIS A 229 -41.00 -26.39 26.80
N GLY A 230 -39.85 -27.07 26.86
CA GLY A 230 -39.48 -28.14 27.83
C GLY A 230 -40.06 -29.48 27.38
N GLY A 231 -39.38 -30.63 27.30
CA GLY A 231 -38.03 -31.11 27.56
C GLY A 231 -38.03 -32.64 27.33
N GLY A 232 -36.88 -33.23 27.03
CA GLY A 232 -36.65 -34.69 26.92
C GLY A 232 -35.79 -35.08 25.69
N PRO A 233 -35.07 -36.22 25.67
CA PRO A 233 -35.20 -37.38 26.56
C PRO A 233 -33.89 -37.89 27.22
N HIS A 234 -34.11 -38.84 28.14
CA HIS A 234 -33.14 -39.72 28.78
C HIS A 234 -32.47 -40.73 27.82
N GLY A 235 -31.24 -41.14 28.17
CA GLY A 235 -30.94 -42.56 28.39
C GLY A 235 -29.96 -43.26 27.44
N GLY A 236 -28.89 -43.81 28.03
CA GLY A 236 -28.36 -45.14 27.68
C GLY A 236 -27.07 -45.22 26.86
N GLY A 237 -25.98 -45.66 27.50
CA GLY A 237 -24.85 -46.34 26.82
C GLY A 237 -25.26 -47.77 26.35
N PRO A 238 -24.34 -48.74 26.13
CA PRO A 238 -22.89 -48.74 26.40
C PRO A 238 -21.99 -49.46 25.34
N HIS A 239 -20.70 -49.56 25.66
CA HIS A 239 -19.69 -50.58 25.28
C HIS A 239 -19.22 -50.77 23.82
N GLY A 240 -17.89 -50.86 23.67
CA GLY A 240 -17.20 -51.36 22.48
C GLY A 240 -15.67 -51.23 22.57
N ASP A 241 -15.02 -52.26 23.13
CA ASP A 241 -13.57 -52.53 23.12
C ASP A 241 -13.09 -52.91 21.70
N GLY A 242 -11.79 -52.70 21.38
CA GLY A 242 -11.25 -53.08 20.07
C GLY A 242 -9.85 -52.57 19.69
N SER A 243 -8.82 -53.01 20.42
CA SER A 243 -7.52 -53.52 19.93
C SER A 243 -6.86 -53.08 18.57
N ARG A 244 -5.58 -52.67 18.69
CA ARG A 244 -4.34 -53.14 17.99
C ARG A 244 -4.00 -52.79 16.52
N GLY A 245 -2.69 -52.52 16.33
CA GLY A 245 -1.87 -52.54 15.10
C GLY A 245 -1.10 -51.22 14.93
N ASP A 246 0.21 -51.06 15.17
CA ASP A 246 1.42 -51.77 14.71
C ASP A 246 1.36 -52.07 13.21
N GLY A 247 2.25 -51.64 12.32
CA GLY A 247 3.48 -50.86 12.34
C GLY A 247 3.97 -50.82 10.87
N SER A 248 4.71 -49.79 10.47
CA SER A 248 5.45 -49.84 9.19
C SER A 248 6.66 -48.90 9.23
N HIS A 249 7.79 -49.44 9.69
CA HIS A 249 9.11 -48.99 9.26
C HIS A 249 9.42 -49.65 7.90
N GLY A 250 9.83 -48.82 6.94
CA GLY A 250 10.29 -49.24 5.62
C GLY A 250 11.38 -48.29 5.15
N GLU A 251 12.56 -48.40 5.76
CA GLU A 251 13.84 -47.88 5.29
C GLU A 251 14.42 -48.87 4.27
N GLN A 252 14.60 -48.45 3.01
CA GLN A 252 15.51 -49.07 2.02
C GLN A 252 16.01 -47.95 1.09
N SER A 253 17.27 -47.52 1.21
CA SER A 253 18.46 -48.04 0.50
C SER A 253 18.78 -47.27 -0.79
N GLU A 254 19.72 -46.31 -0.68
CA GLU A 254 20.70 -45.91 -1.71
C GLU A 254 21.89 -46.91 -1.69
N PRO A 255 22.93 -46.82 -2.56
CA PRO A 255 23.00 -46.30 -3.94
C PRO A 255 23.78 -47.26 -4.89
N ALA A 256 23.84 -46.92 -6.18
CA ALA A 256 24.93 -47.28 -7.09
C ALA A 256 25.09 -46.18 -8.15
#